data_AF-A0A835ND96-F1
#
_entry.id   AF-A0A835ND96-F1
#
_cell.length_a   1.000
_cell.length_b   1.000
_cell.length_c   1.000
_cell.angle_alpha   90.00
_cell.angle_beta   90.00
_cell.angle_gamma   90.00
#
_symmetry.space_group_name_H-M   'P 1'
#
loop_
_entity.id
_entity.type
_entity.pdbx_description
1 polymer ?
#
loop_
_entity_poly.entity_id
_entity_poly.type
_entity_poly.pdbx_seq_one_letter_code
_entity_poly.pdbx_strand_id
1 'polypeptide(L)'
;NDFMVICNVAKILELVVPLMEHPSETFLATIEEDLMKLIIKYGMTVVQHCVSCLGAVVNKVTQNYKFVWACFNRYYGALSKLKSQHQEDPNSTILTANKPALLRSLFTVGALCRHFDFDQEDFKGNSKVNIKDKVLELLMYFTKHSDEEVQTKAIIGLGFAFIQHPSLMFEQEVKTLYNSILSDKNCSVNLKIQVLKNLQTYLQEEDTRKKVAKQEDLKEMGDISSGMSSSIMQLYLKQVLEAFFHTQSSVRHFALNVIALTLNQGLIHPVQCVPYLIAMGTDPEPSMRNKADQQLVEIDKKYAGFIHKTEVNMLLYIADNLACFPYQTQEEPLFIMHHIDITLSVSGSNLLQSFKESMVKDKKKERKPSSDEETESDSNSGSESKSEEEASKPRRLRKRVDSDSDSDEENDINAVMKCLPENSAPLIEFANVSQGILLLLMLKQHLKNLCGFSDSKIQKYSPSESAKVYDKAINRKTGVHFHPKQTLDFLRSDMANSKITEEVKRNIVKQYLDFKLLMEHLDPDEEEEDGEVSASTNARNKAITSLLGGGSPKNNAAETEDDESDGEDRGGGTSGVRRRRSQLNDVFFTMQKATSYAKMGVVK
;
A
#
# COMPACT_ATOMS: atom_id res chain seq x y z
N ASN A 1 -22.12 -24.36 -28.63
CA ASN A 1 -22.04 -23.36 -29.72
C ASN A 1 -23.29 -22.52 -29.82
N ASP A 2 -24.49 -23.11 -29.89
CA ASP A 2 -25.74 -22.36 -30.12
C ASP A 2 -26.06 -21.30 -29.04
N PHE A 3 -25.79 -21.56 -27.76
CA PHE A 3 -26.00 -20.58 -26.70
C PHE A 3 -25.12 -19.33 -26.83
N MET A 4 -23.87 -19.49 -27.27
CA MET A 4 -22.98 -18.35 -27.50
C MET A 4 -23.45 -17.51 -28.68
N VAL A 5 -23.98 -18.15 -29.72
CA VAL A 5 -24.58 -17.45 -30.86
C VAL A 5 -25.76 -16.61 -30.39
N ILE A 6 -26.67 -17.18 -29.60
CA ILE A 6 -27.81 -16.44 -29.03
C ILE A 6 -27.34 -15.23 -28.22
N CYS A 7 -26.37 -15.41 -27.31
CA CYS A 7 -25.84 -14.32 -26.50
C CYS A 7 -25.19 -13.21 -27.35
N ASN A 8 -24.44 -13.58 -28.38
CA ASN A 8 -23.78 -12.60 -29.25
C ASN A 8 -24.78 -11.88 -30.14
N VAL A 9 -25.79 -12.57 -30.67
CA VAL A 9 -26.88 -11.96 -31.45
C VAL A 9 -27.67 -10.99 -30.59
N ALA A 10 -28.01 -11.35 -29.34
CA ALA A 10 -28.68 -10.44 -28.42
C ALA A 10 -27.88 -9.15 -28.18
N LYS A 11 -26.56 -9.24 -28.01
CA LYS A 11 -25.67 -8.05 -27.89
C LYS A 11 -25.63 -7.21 -29.16
N ILE A 12 -25.62 -7.84 -30.33
CA ILE A 12 -25.64 -7.12 -31.61
C ILE A 12 -26.98 -6.36 -31.74
N LEU A 13 -28.10 -7.01 -31.43
CA LEU A 13 -29.41 -6.37 -31.46
C LEU A 13 -29.52 -5.23 -30.45
N GLU A 14 -28.98 -5.40 -29.25
CA GLU A 14 -28.93 -4.35 -28.21
C GLU A 14 -28.25 -3.06 -28.72
N LEU A 15 -27.18 -3.20 -29.51
CA LEU A 15 -26.41 -2.06 -30.04
C LEU A 15 -26.99 -1.50 -31.34
N VAL A 16 -27.52 -2.36 -32.21
CA VAL A 16 -27.95 -1.98 -33.57
C VAL A 16 -29.39 -1.48 -33.62
N VAL A 17 -30.32 -2.14 -32.91
CA VAL A 17 -31.76 -1.80 -33.01
C VAL A 17 -32.04 -0.35 -32.60
N PRO A 18 -31.44 0.21 -31.52
CA PRO A 18 -31.64 1.62 -31.18
C PRO A 18 -31.07 2.63 -32.19
N LEU A 19 -30.19 2.18 -33.09
CA LEU A 19 -29.59 3.02 -34.14
C LEU A 19 -30.31 2.87 -35.48
N MET A 20 -31.30 1.99 -35.59
CA MET A 20 -32.07 1.81 -36.82
C MET A 20 -32.99 3.01 -37.05
N GLU A 21 -32.92 3.58 -38.25
CA GLU A 21 -33.89 4.57 -38.72
C GLU A 21 -35.20 3.85 -39.11
N HIS A 22 -36.31 4.21 -38.45
CA HIS A 22 -37.67 3.71 -38.70
C HIS A 22 -37.80 2.16 -38.75
N PRO A 23 -37.49 1.45 -37.66
CA PRO A 23 -37.75 0.00 -37.56
C PRO A 23 -39.26 -0.31 -37.67
N SER A 24 -39.60 -1.40 -38.35
CA SER A 24 -40.99 -1.86 -38.46
C SER A 24 -41.54 -2.27 -37.09
N GLU A 25 -42.77 -1.82 -36.76
CA GLU A 25 -43.45 -2.17 -35.50
C GLU A 25 -43.64 -3.69 -35.35
N THR A 26 -43.93 -4.39 -36.46
CA THR A 26 -44.09 -5.86 -36.45
C THR A 26 -42.78 -6.56 -36.09
N PHE A 27 -41.66 -6.04 -36.59
CA PHE A 27 -40.32 -6.56 -36.27
C PHE A 27 -39.99 -6.34 -34.79
N LEU A 28 -40.27 -5.15 -34.25
CA LEU A 28 -40.05 -4.84 -32.83
C LEU A 28 -40.91 -5.72 -31.92
N ALA A 29 -42.20 -5.88 -32.23
CA ALA A 29 -43.10 -6.74 -31.45
C ALA A 29 -42.63 -8.21 -31.46
N THR A 30 -42.15 -8.71 -32.61
CA THR A 30 -41.61 -10.07 -32.72
C THR A 30 -40.35 -10.23 -31.87
N ILE A 31 -39.44 -9.25 -31.90
CA ILE A 31 -38.25 -9.25 -31.05
C ILE A 31 -38.61 -9.25 -29.57
N GLU A 32 -39.54 -8.41 -29.13
CA GLU A 32 -39.98 -8.38 -27.73
C GLU A 32 -40.54 -9.73 -27.27
N GLU A 33 -41.38 -10.35 -28.10
CA GLU A 33 -42.01 -11.63 -27.79
C GLU A 33 -40.98 -12.77 -27.72
N ASP A 34 -40.05 -12.81 -28.68
CA ASP A 34 -39.03 -13.86 -28.73
C ASP A 34 -37.99 -13.70 -27.62
N LEU A 35 -37.52 -12.48 -27.33
CA LEU A 35 -36.65 -12.20 -26.18
C LEU A 35 -37.30 -12.67 -24.87
N MET A 36 -38.61 -12.46 -24.74
CA MET A 36 -39.37 -12.91 -23.57
C MET A 36 -39.50 -14.42 -23.47
N LYS A 37 -39.76 -15.12 -24.58
CA LYS A 37 -39.73 -16.60 -24.62
C LYS A 37 -38.34 -17.11 -24.21
N LEU A 38 -37.27 -16.44 -24.64
CA LEU A 38 -35.90 -16.80 -24.28
C LEU A 38 -35.64 -16.60 -22.77
N ILE A 39 -36.11 -15.49 -22.20
CA ILE A 39 -36.01 -15.19 -20.75
C ILE A 39 -36.71 -16.25 -19.89
N ILE A 40 -37.82 -16.82 -20.37
CA ILE A 40 -38.60 -17.83 -19.63
C ILE A 40 -37.99 -19.24 -19.76
N LYS A 41 -37.31 -19.55 -20.86
CA LYS A 41 -36.87 -20.92 -21.18
C LYS A 41 -35.40 -21.22 -20.83
N TYR A 42 -34.46 -20.29 -21.04
CA TYR A 42 -33.01 -20.59 -21.04
C TYR A 42 -32.26 -20.27 -19.73
N GLY A 43 -30.96 -20.58 -19.67
CA GLY A 43 -30.11 -20.37 -18.49
C GLY A 43 -29.73 -18.91 -18.22
N MET A 44 -29.07 -18.67 -17.08
CA MET A 44 -28.78 -17.33 -16.54
C MET A 44 -28.05 -16.37 -17.49
N THR A 45 -27.04 -16.86 -18.23
CA THR A 45 -26.24 -16.02 -19.14
C THR A 45 -27.06 -15.50 -20.31
N VAL A 46 -27.90 -16.37 -20.88
CA VAL A 46 -28.85 -16.00 -21.94
C VAL A 46 -29.88 -15.01 -21.38
N VAL A 47 -30.45 -15.29 -20.21
CA VAL A 47 -31.41 -14.38 -19.56
C VAL A 47 -30.81 -12.99 -19.37
N GLN A 48 -29.57 -12.90 -18.88
CA GLN A 48 -28.92 -11.60 -18.65
C GLN A 48 -28.77 -10.78 -19.93
N HIS A 49 -28.31 -11.38 -21.03
CA HIS A 49 -28.14 -10.68 -22.31
C HIS A 49 -29.48 -10.39 -23.03
N CYS A 50 -30.46 -11.27 -22.88
CA CYS A 50 -31.80 -11.01 -23.43
C CYS A 50 -32.51 -9.88 -22.67
N VAL A 51 -32.35 -9.79 -21.35
CA VAL A 51 -32.93 -8.69 -20.56
C VAL A 51 -32.23 -7.36 -20.86
N SER A 52 -30.90 -7.34 -21.06
CA SER A 52 -30.20 -6.11 -21.47
C SER A 52 -30.67 -5.62 -22.84
N CYS A 53 -30.78 -6.52 -23.82
CA CYS A 53 -31.32 -6.23 -25.13
C CYS A 53 -32.78 -5.74 -25.07
N LEU A 54 -33.64 -6.42 -24.30
CA LEU A 54 -35.03 -6.02 -24.12
C LEU A 54 -35.11 -4.62 -23.48
N GLY A 55 -34.27 -4.34 -22.48
CA GLY A 55 -34.13 -3.02 -21.87
C GLY A 55 -33.78 -1.93 -22.87
N ALA A 56 -32.77 -2.17 -23.72
CA ALA A 56 -32.37 -1.20 -24.73
C ALA A 56 -33.46 -0.97 -25.78
N VAL A 57 -34.12 -2.02 -26.27
CA VAL A 57 -35.17 -1.92 -27.30
C VAL A 57 -36.40 -1.22 -26.75
N VAL A 58 -36.87 -1.60 -25.55
CA VAL A 58 -38.09 -1.04 -24.96
C VAL A 58 -37.89 0.41 -24.53
N ASN A 59 -36.80 0.72 -23.82
CA ASN A 59 -36.56 2.09 -23.31
C ASN A 59 -36.22 3.09 -24.41
N LYS A 60 -35.66 2.67 -25.56
CA LYS A 60 -35.22 3.60 -26.61
C LYS A 60 -36.16 3.68 -27.82
N VAL A 61 -36.89 2.61 -28.14
CA VAL A 61 -37.65 2.53 -29.40
C VAL A 61 -39.13 2.29 -29.16
N THR A 62 -39.50 1.21 -28.48
CA THR A 62 -40.90 0.73 -28.50
C THR A 62 -41.79 1.39 -27.45
N GLN A 63 -41.23 1.82 -26.30
CA GLN A 63 -41.95 2.38 -25.16
C GLN A 63 -43.08 1.46 -24.64
N ASN A 64 -43.03 0.15 -24.91
CA ASN A 64 -44.06 -0.81 -24.52
C ASN A 64 -43.88 -1.30 -23.07
N TYR A 65 -43.92 -0.37 -22.12
CA TYR A 65 -43.66 -0.63 -20.70
C TYR A 65 -44.67 -1.58 -20.04
N LYS A 66 -45.91 -1.62 -20.54
CA LYS A 66 -46.98 -2.50 -20.03
C LYS A 66 -46.62 -3.98 -20.13
N PHE A 67 -45.93 -4.38 -21.19
CA PHE A 67 -45.54 -5.78 -21.40
C PHE A 67 -44.46 -6.22 -20.40
N VAL A 68 -43.46 -5.38 -20.19
CA VAL A 68 -42.40 -5.61 -19.19
C VAL A 68 -42.99 -5.59 -17.76
N TRP A 69 -43.93 -4.70 -17.48
CA TRP A 69 -44.65 -4.63 -16.20
C TRP A 69 -45.39 -5.92 -15.87
N ALA A 70 -46.11 -6.51 -16.83
CA ALA A 70 -46.80 -7.77 -16.65
C ALA A 70 -45.83 -8.92 -16.35
N CYS A 71 -44.66 -8.93 -17.01
CA CYS A 71 -43.60 -9.89 -16.75
C CYS A 71 -43.05 -9.76 -15.32
N PHE A 72 -42.72 -8.53 -14.91
CA PHE A 72 -42.25 -8.23 -13.57
C PHE A 72 -43.24 -8.69 -12.51
N ASN A 73 -44.52 -8.33 -12.63
CA ASN A 73 -45.56 -8.72 -11.68
C ASN A 73 -45.74 -10.24 -11.56
N ARG A 74 -45.57 -10.98 -12.66
CA ARG A 74 -45.62 -12.45 -12.63
C ARG A 74 -44.49 -13.04 -11.78
N TYR A 75 -43.25 -12.58 -11.97
CA TYR A 75 -42.10 -13.08 -11.20
C TYR A 75 -42.10 -12.55 -9.76
N TYR A 76 -42.39 -11.26 -9.56
CA TYR A 76 -42.52 -10.66 -8.24
C TYR A 76 -43.66 -11.31 -7.43
N GLY A 77 -44.81 -11.53 -8.05
CA GLY A 77 -45.93 -12.24 -7.45
C GLY A 77 -45.61 -13.69 -7.09
N ALA A 78 -44.83 -14.39 -7.93
CA ALA A 78 -44.34 -15.73 -7.62
C ALA A 78 -43.38 -15.72 -6.41
N LEU A 79 -42.44 -14.77 -6.35
CA LEU A 79 -41.53 -14.62 -5.21
C LEU A 79 -42.27 -14.27 -3.92
N SER A 80 -43.25 -13.37 -3.98
CA SER A 80 -44.05 -12.96 -2.82
C SER A 80 -44.84 -14.15 -2.26
N LYS A 81 -45.47 -14.96 -3.13
CA LYS A 81 -46.13 -16.20 -2.73
C LYS A 81 -45.16 -17.18 -2.07
N LEU A 82 -43.96 -17.36 -2.63
CA LEU A 82 -42.93 -18.23 -2.06
C LEU A 82 -42.39 -17.70 -0.72
N LYS A 83 -42.28 -16.37 -0.54
CA LYS A 83 -41.94 -15.74 0.74
C LYS A 83 -43.01 -16.05 1.80
N SER A 84 -44.29 -15.84 1.49
CA SER A 84 -45.39 -16.16 2.43
C SER A 84 -45.41 -17.64 2.80
N GLN A 85 -45.26 -18.54 1.84
CA GLN A 85 -45.19 -19.98 2.09
C GLN A 85 -44.00 -20.37 2.99
N HIS A 86 -42.84 -19.75 2.78
CA HIS A 86 -41.66 -20.00 3.63
C HIS A 86 -41.81 -19.42 5.05
N GLN A 87 -42.55 -18.33 5.22
CA GLN A 87 -42.83 -17.76 6.55
C GLN A 87 -43.77 -18.64 7.36
N GLU A 88 -44.72 -19.29 6.69
CA GLU A 88 -45.67 -20.22 7.31
C GLU A 88 -45.04 -21.58 7.60
N ASP A 89 -44.28 -22.15 6.65
CA ASP A 89 -43.62 -23.44 6.82
C ASP A 89 -42.21 -23.46 6.17
N PRO A 90 -41.14 -23.21 6.94
CA PRO A 90 -39.77 -23.18 6.44
C PRO A 90 -39.26 -24.52 5.88
N ASN A 91 -39.86 -25.64 6.27
CA ASN A 91 -39.38 -26.99 5.92
C ASN A 91 -40.33 -27.73 4.96
N SER A 92 -41.27 -27.02 4.33
CA SER A 92 -42.19 -27.63 3.39
C SER A 92 -41.47 -28.19 2.16
N THR A 93 -41.78 -29.44 1.81
CA THR A 93 -41.28 -30.13 0.60
C THR A 93 -41.66 -29.41 -0.71
N ILE A 94 -42.70 -28.57 -0.67
CA ILE A 94 -43.16 -27.76 -1.82
C ILE A 94 -42.13 -26.67 -2.15
N LEU A 95 -41.47 -26.08 -1.14
CA LEU A 95 -40.41 -25.09 -1.34
C LEU A 95 -39.18 -25.72 -1.99
N THR A 96 -38.84 -26.94 -1.61
CA THR A 96 -37.74 -27.70 -2.23
C THR A 96 -38.04 -28.03 -3.69
N ALA A 97 -39.27 -28.46 -4.01
CA ALA A 97 -39.69 -28.74 -5.38
C ALA A 97 -39.71 -27.46 -6.26
N ASN A 98 -40.09 -26.32 -5.67
CA ASN A 98 -40.15 -25.03 -6.36
C ASN A 98 -38.81 -24.27 -6.39
N LYS A 99 -37.72 -24.83 -5.86
CA LYS A 99 -36.40 -24.19 -5.81
C LYS A 99 -35.93 -23.64 -7.17
N PRO A 100 -36.03 -24.38 -8.31
CA PRO A 100 -35.59 -23.84 -9.60
C PRO A 100 -36.39 -22.60 -10.04
N ALA A 101 -37.70 -22.58 -9.75
CA ALA A 101 -38.56 -21.44 -10.04
C ALA A 101 -38.23 -20.24 -9.14
N LEU A 102 -37.91 -20.47 -7.87
CA LEU A 102 -37.43 -19.45 -6.94
C LEU A 102 -36.13 -18.81 -7.44
N LEU A 103 -35.11 -19.64 -7.72
CA LEU A 103 -33.79 -19.18 -8.18
C LEU A 103 -33.90 -18.37 -9.48
N ARG A 104 -34.76 -18.82 -10.41
CA ARG A 104 -35.03 -18.10 -11.66
C ARG A 104 -35.71 -16.76 -11.40
N SER A 105 -36.73 -16.75 -10.55
CA SER A 105 -37.50 -15.53 -10.25
C SER A 105 -36.63 -14.48 -9.54
N LEU A 106 -35.78 -14.89 -8.59
CA LEU A 106 -34.82 -13.98 -7.92
C LEU A 106 -33.87 -13.32 -8.92
N PHE A 107 -33.29 -14.12 -9.82
CA PHE A 107 -32.38 -13.61 -10.84
C PHE A 107 -33.08 -12.69 -11.85
N THR A 108 -34.25 -13.10 -12.36
CA THR A 108 -34.98 -12.32 -13.38
C THR A 108 -35.51 -11.01 -12.81
N VAL A 109 -36.02 -10.99 -11.57
CA VAL A 109 -36.45 -9.74 -10.91
C VAL A 109 -35.26 -8.79 -10.75
N GLY A 110 -34.12 -9.27 -10.25
CA GLY A 110 -32.92 -8.44 -10.14
C GLY A 110 -32.44 -7.90 -11.49
N ALA A 111 -32.37 -8.74 -12.52
CA ALA A 111 -31.95 -8.33 -13.86
C ALA A 111 -32.89 -7.30 -14.49
N LEU A 112 -34.22 -7.45 -14.29
CA LEU A 112 -35.21 -6.47 -14.73
C LEU A 112 -35.00 -5.13 -14.00
N CYS A 113 -34.81 -5.14 -12.68
CA CYS A 113 -34.56 -3.93 -11.89
C CYS A 113 -33.26 -3.21 -12.25
N ARG A 114 -32.29 -3.88 -12.90
CA ARG A 114 -31.07 -3.24 -13.40
C ARG A 114 -31.31 -2.37 -14.63
N HIS A 115 -32.15 -2.86 -15.55
CA HIS A 115 -32.32 -2.24 -16.87
C HIS A 115 -33.59 -1.39 -16.97
N PHE A 116 -34.55 -1.59 -16.06
CA PHE A 116 -35.81 -0.86 -16.02
C PHE A 116 -35.99 -0.19 -14.67
N ASP A 117 -36.27 1.11 -14.69
CA ASP A 117 -36.70 1.85 -13.51
C ASP A 117 -38.23 1.76 -13.38
N PHE A 118 -38.68 0.78 -12.60
CA PHE A 118 -40.11 0.54 -12.39
C PHE A 118 -40.79 1.64 -11.55
N ASP A 119 -40.04 2.51 -10.88
CA ASP A 119 -40.61 3.61 -10.10
C ASP A 119 -41.02 4.82 -10.96
N GLN A 120 -40.74 4.79 -12.27
CA GLN A 120 -41.24 5.79 -13.22
C GLN A 120 -42.77 5.74 -13.39
N GLU A 121 -43.37 6.90 -13.66
CA GLU A 121 -44.83 7.05 -13.79
C GLU A 121 -45.44 6.14 -14.86
N ASP A 122 -44.69 5.87 -15.94
CA ASP A 122 -45.12 5.04 -17.08
C ASP A 122 -45.40 3.58 -16.71
N PHE A 123 -44.74 3.06 -15.67
CA PHE A 123 -44.95 1.70 -15.14
C PHE A 123 -46.01 1.66 -14.05
N LYS A 124 -46.00 2.67 -13.19
CA LYS A 124 -46.70 2.70 -11.90
C LYS A 124 -48.12 3.22 -12.01
N GLY A 125 -48.41 4.04 -13.03
CA GLY A 125 -49.60 4.87 -13.05
C GLY A 125 -49.71 5.73 -11.78
N ASN A 126 -50.93 5.96 -11.27
CA ASN A 126 -51.19 6.81 -10.10
C ASN A 126 -50.85 6.17 -8.73
N SER A 127 -50.25 4.97 -8.67
CA SER A 127 -49.92 4.34 -7.39
C SER A 127 -48.72 5.03 -6.73
N LYS A 128 -48.76 5.33 -5.42
CA LYS A 128 -47.63 5.94 -4.69
C LYS A 128 -46.61 4.93 -4.12
N VAL A 129 -46.79 3.63 -4.37
CA VAL A 129 -46.01 2.55 -3.72
C VAL A 129 -44.57 2.48 -4.26
N ASN A 130 -43.55 2.69 -3.44
CA ASN A 130 -42.15 2.57 -3.88
C ASN A 130 -41.78 1.10 -4.16
N ILE A 131 -41.49 0.76 -5.42
CA ILE A 131 -41.29 -0.62 -5.87
C ILE A 131 -39.87 -1.06 -5.54
N LYS A 132 -38.87 -0.17 -5.70
CA LYS A 132 -37.49 -0.47 -5.33
C LYS A 132 -37.34 -0.93 -3.87
N ASP A 133 -38.05 -0.28 -2.95
CA ASP A 133 -37.99 -0.63 -1.52
C ASP A 133 -38.62 -2.01 -1.26
N LYS A 134 -39.74 -2.30 -1.93
CA LYS A 134 -40.40 -3.61 -1.85
C LYS A 134 -39.55 -4.74 -2.42
N VAL A 135 -38.83 -4.49 -3.51
CA VAL A 135 -37.91 -5.46 -4.11
C VAL A 135 -36.69 -5.65 -3.21
N LEU A 136 -36.17 -4.57 -2.62
CA LEU A 136 -35.07 -4.61 -1.66
C LEU A 136 -35.44 -5.46 -0.43
N GLU A 137 -36.59 -5.19 0.19
CA GLU A 137 -37.07 -5.95 1.36
C GLU A 137 -37.27 -7.44 1.03
N LEU A 138 -37.82 -7.74 -0.15
CA LEU A 138 -38.02 -9.11 -0.62
C LEU A 138 -36.70 -9.84 -0.84
N LEU A 139 -35.74 -9.21 -1.52
CA LEU A 139 -34.42 -9.80 -1.77
C LEU A 139 -33.64 -9.96 -0.46
N MET A 140 -33.70 -8.96 0.43
CA MET A 140 -33.05 -8.98 1.74
C MET A 140 -33.61 -10.08 2.65
N TYR A 141 -34.88 -10.45 2.50
CA TYR A 141 -35.42 -11.61 3.20
C TYR A 141 -34.75 -12.93 2.76
N PHE A 142 -34.56 -13.12 1.44
CA PHE A 142 -33.95 -14.35 0.91
C PHE A 142 -32.43 -14.44 1.13
N THR A 143 -31.73 -13.36 1.51
CA THR A 143 -30.32 -13.44 1.90
C THR A 143 -30.10 -14.13 3.24
N LYS A 144 -31.14 -14.22 4.09
CA LYS A 144 -31.12 -14.92 5.39
C LYS A 144 -31.59 -16.37 5.31
N HIS A 145 -31.80 -16.90 4.10
CA HIS A 145 -32.27 -18.26 3.86
C HIS A 145 -31.21 -19.30 4.27
N SER A 146 -31.60 -20.55 4.57
CA SER A 146 -30.67 -21.63 4.96
C SER A 146 -29.82 -22.15 3.80
N ASP A 147 -30.38 -22.16 2.59
CA ASP A 147 -29.74 -22.63 1.36
C ASP A 147 -28.82 -21.58 0.70
N GLU A 148 -27.56 -21.95 0.46
CA GLU A 148 -26.52 -21.08 -0.11
C GLU A 148 -26.81 -20.64 -1.56
N GLU A 149 -27.46 -21.48 -2.39
CA GLU A 149 -27.76 -21.11 -3.77
C GLU A 149 -28.81 -19.99 -3.82
N VAL A 150 -29.80 -20.06 -2.92
CA VAL A 150 -30.84 -19.03 -2.77
C VAL A 150 -30.19 -17.72 -2.31
N GLN A 151 -29.32 -17.77 -1.30
CA GLN A 151 -28.56 -16.60 -0.85
C GLN A 151 -27.73 -15.99 -1.98
N THR A 152 -27.03 -16.83 -2.75
CA THR A 152 -26.21 -16.38 -3.88
C THR A 152 -27.05 -15.68 -4.95
N LYS A 153 -28.22 -16.22 -5.33
CA LYS A 153 -29.13 -15.56 -6.28
C LYS A 153 -29.74 -14.29 -5.73
N ALA A 154 -30.07 -14.24 -4.44
CA ALA A 154 -30.58 -13.03 -3.80
C ALA A 154 -29.53 -11.92 -3.81
N ILE A 155 -28.26 -12.22 -3.49
CA ILE A 155 -27.16 -11.25 -3.55
C ILE A 155 -26.87 -10.82 -4.99
N ILE A 156 -26.93 -11.72 -5.98
CA ILE A 156 -26.85 -11.33 -7.41
C ILE A 156 -27.95 -10.32 -7.75
N GLY A 157 -29.19 -10.60 -7.32
CA GLY A 157 -30.34 -9.73 -7.56
C GLY A 157 -30.18 -8.35 -6.90
N LEU A 158 -29.69 -8.31 -5.65
CA LEU A 158 -29.35 -7.06 -4.96
C LEU A 158 -28.26 -6.28 -5.72
N GLY A 159 -27.22 -6.96 -6.17
CA GLY A 159 -26.16 -6.36 -6.98
C GLY A 159 -26.69 -5.69 -8.25
N PHE A 160 -27.61 -6.34 -8.94
CA PHE A 160 -28.29 -5.78 -10.11
C PHE A 160 -29.15 -4.56 -9.77
N ALA A 161 -29.91 -4.60 -8.66
CA ALA A 161 -30.70 -3.46 -8.20
C ALA A 161 -29.82 -2.25 -7.82
N PHE A 162 -28.65 -2.49 -7.21
CA PHE A 162 -27.73 -1.42 -6.81
C PHE A 162 -27.08 -0.70 -7.99
N ILE A 163 -26.95 -1.34 -9.15
CA ILE A 163 -26.44 -0.69 -10.36
C ILE A 163 -27.41 0.40 -10.84
N GLN A 164 -28.73 0.17 -10.71
CA GLN A 164 -29.74 1.14 -11.09
C GLN A 164 -29.99 2.19 -10.01
N HIS A 165 -30.00 1.78 -8.73
CA HIS A 165 -30.21 2.67 -7.59
C HIS A 165 -29.05 2.55 -6.58
N PRO A 166 -27.92 3.25 -6.80
CA PRO A 166 -26.75 3.18 -5.91
C PRO A 166 -27.04 3.64 -4.48
N SER A 167 -28.05 4.50 -4.29
CA SER A 167 -28.45 5.00 -2.98
C SER A 167 -28.83 3.89 -2.00
N LEU A 168 -29.33 2.75 -2.49
CA LEU A 168 -29.69 1.60 -1.65
C LEU A 168 -28.47 0.97 -0.96
N MET A 169 -27.26 1.16 -1.48
CA MET A 169 -26.03 0.68 -0.82
C MET A 169 -25.71 1.45 0.48
N PHE A 170 -26.33 2.60 0.72
CA PHE A 170 -26.18 3.35 1.97
C PHE A 170 -27.08 2.84 3.10
N GLU A 171 -28.09 2.02 2.79
CA GLU A 171 -29.02 1.47 3.78
C GLU A 171 -28.29 0.62 4.81
N GLN A 172 -28.68 0.77 6.08
CA GLN A 172 -27.97 0.13 7.19
C GLN A 172 -28.05 -1.41 7.11
N GLU A 173 -29.16 -1.94 6.61
CA GLU A 173 -29.35 -3.38 6.41
C GLU A 173 -28.37 -3.95 5.38
N VAL A 174 -28.18 -3.25 4.25
CA VAL A 174 -27.26 -3.64 3.17
C VAL A 174 -25.81 -3.55 3.65
N LYS A 175 -25.45 -2.46 4.34
CA LYS A 175 -24.12 -2.29 4.94
C LYS A 175 -23.78 -3.43 5.89
N THR A 176 -24.72 -3.76 6.77
CA THR A 176 -24.54 -4.83 7.76
C THR A 176 -24.39 -6.18 7.06
N LEU A 177 -25.21 -6.46 6.04
CA LEU A 177 -25.12 -7.68 5.23
C LEU A 177 -23.75 -7.83 4.57
N TYR A 178 -23.30 -6.84 3.80
CA TYR A 178 -22.03 -6.92 3.05
C TYR A 178 -20.82 -7.00 3.99
N ASN A 179 -20.80 -6.21 5.06
CA ASN A 179 -19.73 -6.25 6.04
C ASN A 179 -19.70 -7.59 6.78
N SER A 180 -20.86 -8.16 7.14
CA SER A 180 -20.93 -9.48 7.76
C SER A 180 -20.40 -10.58 6.83
N ILE A 181 -20.77 -10.56 5.56
CA ILE A 181 -20.32 -11.58 4.58
C ILE A 181 -18.80 -11.50 4.36
N LEU A 182 -18.24 -10.28 4.24
CA LEU A 182 -16.81 -10.12 3.98
C LEU A 182 -15.94 -10.38 5.22
N SER A 183 -16.37 -9.93 6.41
CA SER A 183 -15.60 -10.07 7.66
C SER A 183 -15.62 -11.49 8.23
N ASP A 184 -16.75 -12.20 8.10
CA ASP A 184 -16.92 -13.48 8.78
C ASP A 184 -16.04 -14.56 8.13
N LYS A 185 -15.21 -15.21 8.95
CA LYS A 185 -14.32 -16.30 8.53
C LYS A 185 -15.09 -17.56 8.14
N ASN A 186 -16.29 -17.77 8.68
CA ASN A 186 -17.12 -18.95 8.44
C ASN A 186 -18.09 -18.77 7.27
N CYS A 187 -18.21 -17.56 6.72
CA CYS A 187 -19.07 -17.31 5.58
C CYS A 187 -18.55 -18.00 4.31
N SER A 188 -19.45 -18.49 3.46
CA SER A 188 -19.08 -19.19 2.23
C SER A 188 -18.23 -18.31 1.31
N VAL A 189 -17.20 -18.93 0.73
CA VAL A 189 -16.32 -18.34 -0.28
C VAL A 189 -17.12 -17.81 -1.47
N ASN A 190 -18.18 -18.50 -1.87
CA ASN A 190 -19.02 -18.09 -3.01
C ASN A 190 -19.75 -16.77 -2.73
N LEU A 191 -20.24 -16.57 -1.51
CA LEU A 191 -20.92 -15.35 -1.10
C LEU A 191 -19.95 -14.17 -1.09
N LYS A 192 -18.73 -14.36 -0.56
CA LYS A 192 -17.67 -13.34 -0.60
C LYS A 192 -17.31 -12.94 -2.04
N ILE A 193 -17.10 -13.92 -2.91
CA ILE A 193 -16.85 -13.68 -4.34
C ILE A 193 -18.01 -12.90 -4.95
N GLN A 194 -19.24 -13.26 -4.63
CA GLN A 194 -20.41 -12.62 -5.22
C GLN A 194 -20.56 -11.15 -4.77
N VAL A 195 -20.29 -10.83 -3.50
CA VAL A 195 -20.28 -9.44 -3.02
C VAL A 195 -19.19 -8.63 -3.72
N LEU A 196 -17.97 -9.16 -3.82
CA LEU A 196 -16.87 -8.48 -4.53
C LEU A 196 -17.18 -8.28 -6.02
N LYS A 197 -17.80 -9.28 -6.66
CA LYS A 197 -18.25 -9.20 -8.05
C LYS A 197 -19.35 -8.16 -8.25
N ASN A 198 -20.26 -7.99 -7.29
CA ASN A 198 -21.28 -6.94 -7.33
C ASN A 198 -20.63 -5.55 -7.31
N LEU A 199 -19.68 -5.32 -6.39
CA LEU A 199 -18.92 -4.06 -6.31
C LEU A 199 -18.11 -3.81 -7.59
N GLN A 200 -17.43 -4.84 -8.10
CA GLN A 200 -16.68 -4.75 -9.36
C GLN A 200 -17.59 -4.35 -10.53
N THR A 201 -18.73 -5.00 -10.68
CA THR A 201 -19.68 -4.74 -11.78
C THR A 201 -20.24 -3.32 -11.68
N TYR A 202 -20.60 -2.88 -10.46
CA TYR A 202 -21.04 -1.51 -10.20
C TYR A 202 -20.00 -0.47 -10.63
N LEU A 203 -18.75 -0.62 -10.19
CA LEU A 203 -17.66 0.31 -10.55
C LEU A 203 -17.38 0.34 -12.06
N GLN A 204 -17.48 -0.79 -12.76
CA GLN A 204 -17.30 -0.86 -14.21
C GLN A 204 -18.44 -0.17 -14.98
N GLU A 205 -19.67 -0.34 -14.52
CA GLU A 205 -20.83 0.29 -15.13
C GLU A 205 -20.79 1.81 -14.94
N GLU A 206 -20.49 2.28 -13.72
CA GLU A 206 -20.36 3.71 -13.41
C GLU A 206 -19.25 4.38 -14.23
N ASP A 207 -18.10 3.73 -14.38
CA ASP A 207 -17.00 4.27 -15.22
C ASP A 207 -17.40 4.36 -16.70
N THR A 208 -18.13 3.37 -17.21
CA THR A 208 -18.69 3.41 -18.57
C THR A 208 -19.68 4.56 -18.73
N ARG A 209 -20.62 4.73 -17.79
CA ARG A 209 -21.58 5.85 -17.79
C ARG A 209 -20.88 7.21 -17.74
N LYS A 210 -19.86 7.35 -16.89
CA LYS A 210 -19.08 8.58 -16.74
C LYS A 210 -18.30 8.95 -18.00
N LYS A 211 -17.81 7.95 -18.75
CA LYS A 211 -17.11 8.16 -20.03
C LYS A 211 -18.05 8.65 -21.13
N VAL A 212 -19.27 8.13 -21.20
CA VAL A 212 -20.30 8.57 -22.15
C VAL A 212 -20.78 9.99 -21.81
N ALA A 213 -21.05 10.27 -20.53
CA ALA A 213 -21.49 11.60 -20.10
C ALA A 213 -20.47 12.72 -20.42
N LYS A 214 -19.17 12.42 -20.35
CA LYS A 214 -18.11 13.35 -20.78
C LYS A 214 -18.13 13.70 -22.27
N GLN A 215 -18.76 12.88 -23.11
CA GLN A 215 -18.92 13.16 -24.54
C GLN A 215 -20.16 13.99 -24.85
N GLU A 216 -21.19 13.92 -24.00
CA GLU A 216 -22.51 14.49 -24.28
C GLU A 216 -22.73 15.87 -23.64
N ASP A 217 -22.04 16.24 -22.56
CA ASP A 217 -22.29 17.56 -21.94
C ASP A 217 -21.08 18.23 -21.27
N LEU A 218 -20.82 19.47 -21.67
CA LEU A 218 -19.81 20.37 -21.06
C LEU A 218 -20.43 21.31 -20.01
N LYS A 219 -21.76 21.33 -19.84
CA LYS A 219 -22.47 22.34 -19.03
C LYS A 219 -23.07 21.83 -17.73
N GLU A 220 -23.21 20.52 -17.54
CA GLU A 220 -23.65 19.95 -16.26
C GLU A 220 -22.49 19.20 -15.59
N MET A 221 -21.85 19.88 -14.63
CA MET A 221 -20.89 19.25 -13.73
C MET A 221 -21.65 18.28 -12.81
N GLY A 222 -21.82 17.03 -13.26
CA GLY A 222 -22.46 15.95 -12.52
C GLY A 222 -21.63 15.50 -11.31
N ASP A 223 -21.67 16.28 -10.22
CA ASP A 223 -20.89 16.02 -9.00
C ASP A 223 -21.53 14.93 -8.12
N ILE A 224 -22.85 14.73 -8.18
CA ILE A 224 -23.59 13.84 -7.27
C ILE A 224 -23.27 12.35 -7.55
N SER A 225 -23.32 11.92 -8.82
CA SER A 225 -23.00 10.53 -9.19
C SER A 225 -21.53 10.18 -8.94
N SER A 226 -20.63 11.14 -9.20
CA SER A 226 -19.20 11.02 -8.93
C SER A 226 -18.91 10.87 -7.42
N GLY A 227 -19.57 11.67 -6.57
CA GLY A 227 -19.41 11.61 -5.12
C GLY A 227 -20.02 10.36 -4.47
N MET A 228 -21.12 9.84 -5.04
CA MET A 228 -21.77 8.62 -4.55
C MET A 228 -20.85 7.39 -4.65
N SER A 229 -20.22 7.16 -5.81
CA SER A 229 -19.30 6.03 -6.02
C SER A 229 -18.11 6.06 -5.07
N SER A 230 -17.55 7.26 -4.80
CA SER A 230 -16.46 7.42 -3.81
C SER A 230 -16.92 7.09 -2.40
N SER A 231 -18.09 7.61 -1.99
CA SER A 231 -18.65 7.37 -0.64
C SER A 231 -18.96 5.89 -0.41
N ILE A 232 -19.53 5.21 -1.40
CA ILE A 232 -19.80 3.76 -1.34
C ILE A 232 -18.49 2.99 -1.14
N MET A 233 -17.45 3.31 -1.91
CA MET A 233 -16.18 2.60 -1.77
C MET A 233 -15.52 2.85 -0.42
N GLN A 234 -15.56 4.07 0.13
CA GLN A 234 -15.04 4.35 1.47
C GLN A 234 -15.75 3.54 2.56
N LEU A 235 -17.04 3.24 2.41
CA LEU A 235 -17.80 2.42 3.37
C LEU A 235 -17.35 0.95 3.40
N TYR A 236 -16.98 0.39 2.26
CA TYR A 236 -16.62 -1.04 2.13
C TYR A 236 -15.11 -1.30 2.02
N LEU A 237 -14.29 -0.26 1.84
CA LEU A 237 -12.85 -0.36 1.53
C LEU A 237 -12.09 -1.25 2.51
N LYS A 238 -12.28 -1.03 3.82
CA LYS A 238 -11.58 -1.80 4.86
C LYS A 238 -11.81 -3.30 4.70
N GLN A 239 -13.05 -3.71 4.46
CA GLN A 239 -13.43 -5.12 4.31
C GLN A 239 -12.91 -5.72 3.01
N VAL A 240 -12.86 -4.93 1.93
CA VAL A 240 -12.27 -5.36 0.66
C VAL A 240 -10.75 -5.56 0.80
N LEU A 241 -10.06 -4.69 1.54
CA LEU A 241 -8.62 -4.83 1.79
C LEU A 241 -8.31 -6.04 2.68
N GLU A 242 -9.12 -6.31 3.71
CA GLU A 242 -8.98 -7.52 4.54
C GLU A 242 -9.15 -8.82 3.73
N ALA A 243 -9.94 -8.79 2.65
CA ALA A 243 -10.10 -9.94 1.76
C ALA A 243 -8.81 -10.35 1.01
N PHE A 244 -7.76 -9.52 1.00
CA PHE A 244 -6.46 -9.85 0.42
C PHE A 244 -5.76 -10.99 1.20
N PHE A 245 -6.08 -11.19 2.47
CA PHE A 245 -5.46 -12.22 3.30
C PHE A 245 -6.24 -13.53 3.33
N HIS A 246 -7.22 -13.71 2.44
CA HIS A 246 -7.98 -14.96 2.35
C HIS A 246 -7.13 -16.08 1.76
N THR A 247 -7.32 -17.31 2.24
CA THR A 247 -6.67 -18.52 1.72
C THR A 247 -6.96 -18.81 0.24
N GLN A 248 -8.14 -18.43 -0.26
CA GLN A 248 -8.62 -18.75 -1.60
C GLN A 248 -8.17 -17.70 -2.62
N SER A 249 -7.49 -18.14 -3.69
CA SER A 249 -7.01 -17.23 -4.76
C SER A 249 -8.16 -16.45 -5.40
N SER A 250 -9.31 -17.08 -5.63
CA SER A 250 -10.46 -16.41 -6.26
C SER A 250 -10.94 -15.18 -5.49
N VAL A 251 -11.00 -15.24 -4.16
CA VAL A 251 -11.38 -14.10 -3.31
C VAL A 251 -10.35 -12.98 -3.43
N ARG A 252 -9.06 -13.30 -3.32
CA ARG A 252 -7.96 -12.33 -3.46
C ARG A 252 -7.96 -11.67 -4.85
N HIS A 253 -8.19 -12.45 -5.90
CA HIS A 253 -8.29 -11.97 -7.28
C HIS A 253 -9.43 -10.97 -7.48
N PHE A 254 -10.64 -11.28 -6.98
CA PHE A 254 -11.77 -10.35 -7.06
C PHE A 254 -11.54 -9.09 -6.21
N ALA A 255 -10.95 -9.22 -5.03
CA ALA A 255 -10.61 -8.07 -4.19
C ALA A 255 -9.59 -7.15 -4.89
N LEU A 256 -8.53 -7.72 -5.47
CA LEU A 256 -7.55 -6.97 -6.26
C LEU A 256 -8.18 -6.25 -7.46
N ASN A 257 -9.14 -6.89 -8.15
CA ASN A 257 -9.86 -6.25 -9.24
C ASN A 257 -10.69 -5.04 -8.79
N VAL A 258 -11.37 -5.14 -7.64
CA VAL A 258 -12.13 -4.03 -7.05
C VAL A 258 -11.19 -2.88 -6.69
N ILE A 259 -10.08 -3.16 -5.99
CA ILE A 259 -9.10 -2.13 -5.59
C ILE A 259 -8.45 -1.47 -6.81
N ALA A 260 -8.05 -2.25 -7.82
CA ALA A 260 -7.48 -1.70 -9.05
C ALA A 260 -8.47 -0.77 -9.77
N LEU A 261 -9.75 -1.12 -9.88
CA LEU A 261 -10.77 -0.24 -10.47
C LEU A 261 -10.94 1.04 -9.63
N THR A 262 -11.01 0.90 -8.31
CA THR A 262 -11.20 2.03 -7.39
C THR A 262 -10.06 3.04 -7.48
N LEU A 263 -8.82 2.56 -7.56
CA LEU A 263 -7.61 3.38 -7.70
C LEU A 263 -7.49 4.00 -9.09
N ASN A 264 -7.80 3.25 -10.16
CA ASN A 264 -7.77 3.76 -11.52
C ASN A 264 -8.77 4.89 -11.77
N GLN A 265 -9.94 4.81 -11.12
CA GLN A 265 -10.97 5.84 -11.16
C GLN A 265 -10.70 7.03 -10.22
N GLY A 266 -9.70 6.93 -9.33
CA GLY A 266 -9.35 7.98 -8.37
C GLY A 266 -10.39 8.19 -7.27
N LEU A 267 -11.19 7.17 -6.93
CA LEU A 267 -12.26 7.27 -5.95
C LEU A 267 -11.77 7.35 -4.50
N ILE A 268 -10.57 6.84 -4.23
CA ILE A 268 -9.96 6.79 -2.90
C ILE A 268 -8.51 7.26 -2.96
N HIS A 269 -8.00 7.70 -1.81
CA HIS A 269 -6.60 8.05 -1.66
C HIS A 269 -5.72 6.77 -1.66
N PRO A 270 -4.68 6.65 -2.51
CA PRO A 270 -3.89 5.41 -2.67
C PRO A 270 -3.14 4.94 -1.42
N VAL A 271 -2.77 5.86 -0.52
CA VAL A 271 -1.99 5.59 0.72
C VAL A 271 -2.44 4.37 1.51
N GLN A 272 -3.75 4.17 1.64
CA GLN A 272 -4.30 3.09 2.46
C GLN A 272 -4.20 1.72 1.76
N CYS A 273 -4.09 1.70 0.43
CA CYS A 273 -4.04 0.48 -0.37
C CYS A 273 -2.62 0.01 -0.66
N VAL A 274 -1.61 0.90 -0.60
CA VAL A 274 -0.22 0.57 -0.97
C VAL A 274 0.35 -0.62 -0.18
N PRO A 275 0.24 -0.70 1.16
CA PRO A 275 0.78 -1.85 1.89
C PRO A 275 0.18 -3.19 1.46
N TYR A 276 -1.13 -3.20 1.20
CA TYR A 276 -1.85 -4.39 0.75
C TYR A 276 -1.46 -4.79 -0.68
N LEU A 277 -1.24 -3.82 -1.57
CA LEU A 277 -0.77 -4.08 -2.93
C LEU A 277 0.67 -4.63 -2.93
N ILE A 278 1.54 -4.11 -2.07
CA ILE A 278 2.91 -4.64 -1.91
C ILE A 278 2.85 -6.09 -1.40
N ALA A 279 2.00 -6.38 -0.42
CA ALA A 279 1.79 -7.75 0.06
C ALA A 279 1.32 -8.69 -1.07
N MET A 280 0.40 -8.25 -1.94
CA MET A 280 -0.05 -9.01 -3.11
C MET A 280 1.04 -9.21 -4.17
N GLY A 281 2.09 -8.38 -4.19
CA GLY A 281 3.29 -8.59 -4.98
C GLY A 281 4.06 -9.86 -4.61
N THR A 282 3.73 -10.51 -3.48
CA THR A 282 4.35 -11.77 -3.03
C THR A 282 3.42 -12.99 -3.19
N ASP A 283 2.24 -12.82 -3.78
CA ASP A 283 1.27 -13.92 -3.93
C ASP A 283 1.84 -15.06 -4.78
N PRO A 284 1.59 -16.35 -4.46
CA PRO A 284 2.00 -17.48 -5.31
C PRO A 284 1.59 -17.37 -6.78
N GLU A 285 0.45 -16.75 -7.09
CA GLU A 285 -0.06 -16.68 -8.46
C GLU A 285 0.57 -15.51 -9.27
N PRO A 286 1.22 -15.79 -10.42
CA PRO A 286 1.86 -14.75 -11.22
C PRO A 286 0.90 -13.67 -11.75
N SER A 287 -0.34 -14.07 -12.06
CA SER A 287 -1.37 -13.17 -12.59
C SER A 287 -1.68 -12.02 -11.61
N MET A 288 -1.70 -12.32 -10.31
CA MET A 288 -1.99 -11.36 -9.24
C MET A 288 -0.78 -10.48 -8.95
N ARG A 289 0.42 -11.05 -8.83
CA ARG A 289 1.66 -10.29 -8.62
C ARG A 289 1.86 -9.23 -9.71
N ASN A 290 1.81 -9.67 -10.97
CA ASN A 290 1.99 -8.78 -12.13
C ASN A 290 0.98 -7.63 -12.14
N LYS A 291 -0.27 -7.90 -11.75
CA LYS A 291 -1.32 -6.89 -11.70
C LYS A 291 -1.14 -5.93 -10.52
N ALA A 292 -0.74 -6.42 -9.35
CA ALA A 292 -0.42 -5.58 -8.20
C ALA A 292 0.79 -4.67 -8.48
N ASP A 293 1.85 -5.22 -9.06
CA ASP A 293 3.05 -4.47 -9.47
C ASP A 293 2.70 -3.40 -10.50
N GLN A 294 1.88 -3.73 -11.51
CA GLN A 294 1.41 -2.75 -12.48
C GLN A 294 0.68 -1.58 -11.80
N GLN A 295 -0.19 -1.87 -10.82
CA GLN A 295 -0.90 -0.83 -10.08
C GLN A 295 0.04 0.02 -9.23
N LEU A 296 1.06 -0.58 -8.58
CA LEU A 296 2.07 0.17 -7.83
C LEU A 296 2.87 1.11 -8.73
N VAL A 297 3.28 0.65 -9.92
CA VAL A 297 3.98 1.49 -10.91
C VAL A 297 3.08 2.64 -11.39
N GLU A 298 1.78 2.39 -11.60
CA GLU A 298 0.83 3.44 -11.97
C GLU A 298 0.62 4.48 -10.87
N ILE A 299 0.59 4.05 -9.60
CA ILE A 299 0.53 4.95 -8.44
C ILE A 299 1.81 5.79 -8.36
N ASP A 300 2.99 5.20 -8.47
CA ASP A 300 4.26 5.92 -8.38
C ASP A 300 4.41 6.96 -9.50
N LYS A 301 3.99 6.61 -10.73
CA LYS A 301 3.95 7.56 -11.85
C LYS A 301 3.02 8.75 -11.59
N LYS A 302 1.86 8.53 -10.98
CA LYS A 302 0.87 9.60 -10.71
C LYS A 302 1.23 10.41 -9.46
N TYR A 303 1.88 9.79 -8.48
CA TYR A 303 2.19 10.36 -7.18
C TYR A 303 3.66 10.08 -6.84
N ALA A 304 4.58 10.75 -7.54
CA ALA A 304 6.01 10.63 -7.28
C ALA A 304 6.31 11.03 -5.83
N GLY A 305 7.02 10.18 -5.08
CA GLY A 305 7.31 10.43 -3.65
C GLY A 305 6.29 9.84 -2.67
N PHE A 306 5.25 9.15 -3.14
CA PHE A 306 4.12 8.77 -2.28
C PHE A 306 4.30 7.43 -1.53
N ILE A 307 5.07 6.49 -2.08
CA ILE A 307 5.39 5.18 -1.45
C ILE A 307 6.39 5.33 -0.27
N HIS A 308 6.82 6.54 0.06
CA HIS A 308 8.01 6.81 0.86
C HIS A 308 7.75 6.92 2.38
N LYS A 309 6.50 6.73 2.83
CA LYS A 309 6.15 6.67 4.26
C LYS A 309 6.15 5.21 4.71
N THR A 310 7.25 4.73 5.25
CA THR A 310 7.38 3.33 5.68
C THR A 310 7.85 3.24 7.13
N GLU A 311 7.16 2.42 7.91
CA GLU A 311 7.50 2.09 9.30
C GLU A 311 8.76 1.23 9.37
N VAL A 312 9.41 1.18 10.53
CA VAL A 312 10.64 0.39 10.78
C VAL A 312 10.48 -1.09 10.40
N ASN A 313 9.27 -1.65 10.52
CA ASN A 313 8.94 -3.01 10.09
C ASN A 313 9.12 -3.24 8.58
N MET A 314 8.79 -2.24 7.77
CA MET A 314 8.97 -2.32 6.33
C MET A 314 10.45 -2.13 5.94
N LEU A 315 11.21 -1.33 6.70
CA LEU A 315 12.67 -1.24 6.50
C LEU A 315 13.34 -2.60 6.73
N LEU A 316 12.93 -3.35 7.76
CA LEU A 316 13.41 -4.72 8.00
C LEU A 316 13.14 -5.65 6.80
N TYR A 317 11.91 -5.64 6.29
CA TYR A 317 11.53 -6.44 5.12
C TYR A 317 12.34 -6.08 3.87
N ILE A 318 12.56 -4.80 3.62
CA ILE A 318 13.38 -4.33 2.49
C ILE A 318 14.85 -4.75 2.66
N ALA A 319 15.40 -4.63 3.86
CA ALA A 319 16.77 -5.06 4.15
C ALA A 319 16.96 -6.57 3.96
N ASP A 320 15.98 -7.39 4.38
CA ASP A 320 15.99 -8.84 4.18
C ASP A 320 15.97 -9.19 2.68
N ASN A 321 15.09 -8.55 1.91
CA ASN A 321 15.03 -8.74 0.45
C ASN A 321 16.33 -8.36 -0.26
N LEU A 322 16.95 -7.23 0.14
CA LEU A 322 18.23 -6.81 -0.42
C LEU A 322 19.33 -7.83 -0.10
N ALA A 323 19.36 -8.38 1.11
CA ALA A 323 20.31 -9.42 1.47
C ALA A 323 20.11 -10.72 0.67
N CYS A 324 18.86 -11.06 0.35
CA CYS A 324 18.50 -12.30 -0.36
C CYS A 324 18.58 -12.21 -1.89
N PHE A 325 18.74 -11.03 -2.50
CA PHE A 325 18.72 -10.91 -3.95
C PHE A 325 19.81 -11.75 -4.65
N PRO A 326 19.53 -12.39 -5.79
CA PRO A 326 20.49 -13.18 -6.55
C PRO A 326 21.39 -12.29 -7.43
N TYR A 327 22.34 -11.60 -6.81
CA TYR A 327 23.38 -10.82 -7.50
C TYR A 327 24.13 -11.66 -8.54
N GLN A 328 24.26 -11.13 -9.75
CA GLN A 328 24.90 -11.80 -10.88
C GLN A 328 26.33 -11.28 -11.12
N THR A 329 26.56 -9.98 -10.91
CA THR A 329 27.87 -9.33 -11.12
C THR A 329 28.39 -8.73 -9.83
N GLN A 330 29.69 -8.43 -9.77
CA GLN A 330 30.30 -7.73 -8.63
C GLN A 330 29.86 -6.26 -8.56
N GLU A 331 29.47 -5.64 -9.68
CA GLU A 331 28.98 -4.25 -9.75
C GLU A 331 27.75 -4.03 -8.85
N GLU A 332 26.80 -4.97 -8.84
CA GLU A 332 25.51 -4.82 -8.13
C GLU A 332 25.65 -4.63 -6.61
N PRO A 333 26.35 -5.51 -5.86
CA PRO A 333 26.56 -5.30 -4.42
C PRO A 333 27.54 -4.17 -4.11
N LEU A 334 28.56 -3.93 -4.95
CA LEU A 334 29.48 -2.79 -4.75
C LEU A 334 28.74 -1.45 -4.84
N PHE A 335 27.82 -1.34 -5.80
CA PHE A 335 26.95 -0.17 -5.96
C PHE A 335 26.08 0.06 -4.73
N ILE A 336 25.44 -1.00 -4.22
CA ILE A 336 24.63 -0.92 -3.01
C ILE A 336 25.48 -0.49 -1.81
N MET A 337 26.66 -1.08 -1.62
CA MET A 337 27.54 -0.78 -0.49
C MET A 337 28.10 0.66 -0.54
N HIS A 338 28.51 1.13 -1.72
CA HIS A 338 28.99 2.50 -1.93
C HIS A 338 27.93 3.53 -1.55
N HIS A 339 26.69 3.29 -1.97
CA HIS A 339 25.61 4.20 -1.67
C HIS A 339 25.07 4.08 -0.25
N ILE A 340 25.19 2.90 0.38
CA ILE A 340 25.02 2.78 1.84
C ILE A 340 26.05 3.67 2.53
N ASP A 341 27.31 3.73 2.10
CA ASP A 341 28.35 4.57 2.72
C ASP A 341 28.07 6.07 2.60
N ILE A 342 27.68 6.55 1.42
CA ILE A 342 27.25 7.94 1.23
C ILE A 342 26.07 8.26 2.14
N THR A 343 25.08 7.38 2.14
CA THR A 343 23.86 7.52 2.94
C THR A 343 24.16 7.54 4.43
N LEU A 344 25.03 6.64 4.89
CA LEU A 344 25.45 6.48 6.28
C LEU A 344 26.21 7.72 6.75
N SER A 345 27.17 8.21 5.97
CA SER A 345 27.94 9.43 6.28
C SER A 345 27.02 10.65 6.39
N VAL A 346 26.16 10.88 5.40
CA VAL A 346 25.25 12.04 5.39
C VAL A 346 24.18 11.91 6.48
N SER A 347 23.47 10.79 6.56
CA SER A 347 22.34 10.63 7.48
C SER A 347 22.82 10.49 8.93
N GLY A 348 23.93 9.79 9.15
CA GLY A 348 24.50 9.59 10.47
C GLY A 348 25.05 10.89 11.08
N SER A 349 25.77 11.70 10.29
CA SER A 349 26.26 13.01 10.74
C SER A 349 25.11 13.96 11.08
N ASN A 350 24.06 14.01 10.24
CA ASN A 350 22.87 14.83 10.51
C ASN A 350 22.10 14.37 11.75
N LEU A 351 22.02 13.05 12.01
CA LEU A 351 21.38 12.49 13.19
C LEU A 351 22.15 12.85 14.47
N LEU A 352 23.47 12.70 14.47
CA LEU A 352 24.34 13.07 15.59
C LEU A 352 24.24 14.57 15.91
N GLN A 353 24.22 15.41 14.88
CA GLN A 353 24.07 16.86 15.04
C GLN A 353 22.70 17.22 15.62
N SER A 354 21.61 16.65 15.08
CA SER A 354 20.24 16.92 15.55
C SER A 354 20.04 16.49 17.01
N PHE A 355 20.65 15.37 17.41
CA PHE A 355 20.66 14.92 18.79
C PHE A 355 21.48 15.86 19.71
N LYS A 356 22.69 16.27 19.27
CA LYS A 356 23.54 17.23 20.00
C LYS A 356 22.84 18.58 20.18
N GLU A 357 22.16 19.10 19.16
CA GLU A 357 21.39 20.35 19.24
C GLU A 357 20.21 20.26 20.21
N SER A 358 19.54 19.10 20.28
CA SER A 358 18.44 18.86 21.21
C SER A 358 18.92 18.91 22.67
N MET A 359 20.12 18.39 22.96
CA MET A 359 20.74 18.47 24.30
C MET A 359 21.19 19.90 24.67
N VAL A 360 21.54 20.74 23.69
CA VAL A 360 22.00 22.13 23.92
C VAL A 360 20.84 23.12 24.10
N LYS A 361 19.70 22.88 23.44
CA LYS A 361 18.51 23.75 23.55
C LYS A 361 17.93 23.78 24.97
N ASP A 362 18.00 22.68 25.72
CA ASP A 362 17.53 22.62 27.11
C ASP A 362 18.49 23.32 28.08
N LYS A 363 19.82 23.27 27.86
CA LYS A 363 20.80 24.06 28.64
C LYS A 363 20.58 25.58 28.56
N LYS A 364 20.00 26.09 27.47
CA LYS A 364 19.65 27.52 27.31
C LYS A 364 18.34 27.91 28.02
N LYS A 365 17.43 26.95 28.27
CA LYS A 365 16.23 27.19 29.08
C LYS A 365 16.56 27.31 30.58
N GLU A 366 17.55 26.57 31.07
CA GLU A 366 18.01 26.66 32.47
C GLU A 366 18.86 27.91 32.79
N ARG A 367 19.40 28.61 31.78
CA ARG A 367 20.29 29.78 31.95
C ARG A 367 19.60 31.15 31.88
N LYS A 368 18.30 31.26 32.13
CA LYS A 368 17.69 32.55 32.49
C LYS A 368 17.59 32.65 34.01
N PRO A 369 18.47 33.40 34.70
CA PRO A 369 18.21 33.77 36.09
C PRO A 369 17.15 34.87 36.10
N SER A 370 16.08 34.61 36.84
CA SER A 370 15.15 35.62 37.34
C SER A 370 15.89 36.57 38.29
N SER A 371 15.90 37.85 37.99
CA SER A 371 16.16 38.89 38.99
C SER A 371 15.32 40.11 38.63
N ASP A 372 14.21 40.27 39.33
CA ASP A 372 13.47 41.51 39.44
C ASP A 372 13.55 42.02 40.89
N GLU A 373 13.65 43.35 40.99
CA GLU A 373 13.46 44.27 42.13
C GLU A 373 14.61 44.43 43.15
N GLU A 374 15.07 45.62 43.58
CA GLU A 374 14.81 47.08 43.37
C GLU A 374 16.01 47.80 44.07
N THR A 375 16.58 48.95 43.70
CA THR A 375 16.12 50.34 43.98
C THR A 375 17.24 51.35 43.56
N GLU A 376 16.81 52.48 42.98
CA GLU A 376 17.28 53.89 43.11
C GLU A 376 18.78 54.28 43.16
N SER A 377 19.24 55.09 42.19
CA SER A 377 19.47 56.56 42.37
C SER A 377 20.35 57.20 41.27
N ASP A 378 19.79 58.21 40.61
CA ASP A 378 20.34 59.42 39.97
C ASP A 378 21.83 59.58 39.59
N SER A 379 22.10 59.96 38.33
CA SER A 379 22.56 61.34 37.96
C SER A 379 23.18 61.43 36.55
N ASN A 380 22.39 62.02 35.64
CA ASN A 380 22.70 63.15 34.77
C ASN A 380 23.93 63.23 33.79
N SER A 381 23.56 63.64 32.57
CA SER A 381 24.23 64.57 31.63
C SER A 381 25.12 64.04 30.48
N GLY A 382 24.69 64.34 29.25
CA GLY A 382 25.41 65.34 28.44
C GLY A 382 26.17 64.90 27.18
N SER A 383 25.52 65.05 26.03
CA SER A 383 25.99 65.71 24.78
C SER A 383 27.18 65.16 23.94
N GLU A 384 26.84 64.88 22.68
CA GLU A 384 27.47 65.34 21.41
C GLU A 384 28.91 64.95 20.96
N SER A 385 28.92 64.42 19.73
CA SER A 385 29.78 64.77 18.58
C SER A 385 31.18 64.12 18.37
N LYS A 386 31.30 63.51 17.16
CA LYS A 386 32.38 63.52 16.13
C LYS A 386 33.81 63.79 16.61
N SER A 387 34.85 63.02 16.25
CA SER A 387 35.29 62.68 14.88
C SER A 387 36.46 61.67 14.88
N GLU A 388 36.75 61.19 13.66
CA GLU A 388 37.82 60.34 13.11
C GLU A 388 39.23 60.42 13.74
N GLU A 389 39.90 59.28 13.88
CA GLU A 389 41.21 59.00 13.25
C GLU A 389 41.65 57.54 13.49
N GLU A 390 42.02 56.84 12.42
CA GLU A 390 42.78 55.60 12.47
C GLU A 390 44.21 55.87 12.99
N ALA A 391 44.71 55.04 13.91
CA ALA A 391 45.97 54.29 13.75
C ALA A 391 46.41 53.60 15.05
N SER A 392 46.54 52.27 14.95
CA SER A 392 47.53 51.41 15.64
C SER A 392 47.67 51.37 17.18
N LYS A 393 47.22 50.22 17.70
CA LYS A 393 47.70 49.40 18.86
C LYS A 393 47.82 50.06 20.25
N PRO A 394 47.26 49.36 21.27
CA PRO A 394 48.14 48.90 22.34
C PRO A 394 47.95 47.44 22.75
N ARG A 395 49.11 46.84 23.10
CA ARG A 395 49.29 45.60 23.85
C ARG A 395 48.40 45.55 25.09
N ARG A 396 47.67 44.45 25.28
CA ARG A 396 47.36 43.91 26.62
C ARG A 396 47.65 42.41 26.68
N LEU A 397 48.53 42.11 27.62
CA LEU A 397 48.87 40.86 28.30
C LEU A 397 47.94 39.67 27.99
N ARG A 398 48.48 38.70 27.24
CA ARG A 398 47.93 37.35 27.09
C ARG A 398 47.89 36.66 28.45
N LYS A 399 46.70 36.50 29.02
CA LYS A 399 46.45 35.48 30.06
C LYS A 399 46.24 34.16 29.30
N ARG A 400 47.16 33.22 29.49
CA ARG A 400 47.06 31.85 28.95
C ARG A 400 45.76 31.25 29.47
N VAL A 401 44.88 30.88 28.54
CA VAL A 401 43.86 29.86 28.76
C VAL A 401 44.48 28.62 28.15
N ASP A 402 45.00 27.73 29.00
CA ASP A 402 45.31 26.36 28.58
C ASP A 402 43.99 25.75 28.12
N SER A 403 43.90 25.52 26.83
CA SER A 403 42.71 25.00 26.14
C SER A 403 43.12 23.73 25.44
N ASP A 404 43.44 22.69 26.22
CA ASP A 404 43.84 21.36 25.72
C ASP A 404 43.26 20.23 26.58
N SER A 405 42.08 20.41 27.20
CA SER A 405 41.45 19.32 27.98
C SER A 405 39.92 19.41 28.06
N ASP A 406 39.24 19.66 26.93
CA ASP A 406 37.76 19.60 26.84
C ASP A 406 37.26 18.48 25.90
N SER A 407 38.15 17.67 25.30
CA SER A 407 37.73 16.57 24.39
C SER A 407 37.21 15.33 25.12
N ASP A 408 37.67 15.11 26.35
CA ASP A 408 37.47 13.83 27.04
C ASP A 408 36.16 13.77 27.84
N GLU A 409 35.54 14.92 28.16
CA GLU A 409 34.27 14.98 28.88
C GLU A 409 33.04 14.74 27.97
N GLU A 410 33.15 14.93 26.65
CA GLU A 410 32.04 14.70 25.69
C GLU A 410 31.80 13.20 25.39
N ASN A 411 32.68 12.30 25.84
CA ASN A 411 32.65 10.87 25.51
C ASN A 411 32.26 9.97 26.69
N ASP A 412 31.97 10.54 27.87
CA ASP A 412 31.61 9.77 29.07
C ASP A 412 30.08 9.57 29.19
N ILE A 413 29.65 8.32 29.43
CA ILE A 413 28.24 7.90 29.51
C ILE A 413 27.49 8.73 30.56
N ASN A 414 28.15 9.06 31.67
CA ASN A 414 27.55 9.82 32.77
C ASN A 414 27.40 11.31 32.45
N ALA A 415 28.29 11.89 31.65
CA ALA A 415 28.21 13.27 31.20
C ALA A 415 27.07 13.49 30.18
N VAL A 416 26.89 12.52 29.27
CA VAL A 416 25.80 12.53 28.28
C VAL A 416 24.44 12.29 28.97
N MET A 417 24.36 11.37 29.95
CA MET A 417 23.14 11.13 30.74
C MET A 417 22.65 12.39 31.48
N LYS A 418 23.56 13.24 31.96
CA LYS A 418 23.24 14.50 32.66
C LYS A 418 22.74 15.61 31.71
N CYS A 419 22.96 15.46 30.41
CA CYS A 419 22.58 16.44 29.39
C CYS A 419 21.34 16.02 28.57
N LEU A 420 20.66 14.94 28.97
CA LEU A 420 19.47 14.44 28.27
C LEU A 420 18.25 15.37 28.45
N PRO A 421 17.45 15.58 27.39
CA PRO A 421 16.18 16.32 27.49
C PRO A 421 15.21 15.69 28.49
N GLU A 422 14.44 16.50 29.21
CA GLU A 422 13.33 16.02 30.05
C GLU A 422 12.18 15.41 29.21
N ASN A 423 12.08 15.83 27.94
CA ASN A 423 11.11 15.31 26.98
C ASN A 423 11.59 13.99 26.35
N SER A 424 10.75 12.96 26.43
CA SER A 424 10.99 11.64 25.88
C SER A 424 10.94 11.54 24.35
N ALA A 425 10.27 12.48 23.67
CA ALA A 425 10.02 12.38 22.23
C ALA A 425 11.30 12.40 21.36
N PRO A 426 12.28 13.30 21.59
CA PRO A 426 13.52 13.31 20.81
C PRO A 426 14.38 12.05 21.01
N LEU A 427 14.28 11.40 22.17
CA LEU A 427 14.99 10.15 22.47
C LEU A 427 14.40 8.96 21.71
N ILE A 428 13.07 8.89 21.64
CA ILE A 428 12.35 7.87 20.87
C ILE A 428 12.60 8.09 19.37
N GLU A 429 12.57 9.34 18.91
CA GLU A 429 12.86 9.69 17.51
C GLU A 429 14.30 9.31 17.13
N PHE A 430 15.28 9.65 17.97
CA PHE A 430 16.67 9.21 17.78
C PHE A 430 16.79 7.69 17.76
N ALA A 431 16.14 6.98 18.68
CA ALA A 431 16.16 5.51 18.72
C ALA A 431 15.55 4.90 17.46
N ASN A 432 14.44 5.43 16.95
CA ASN A 432 13.78 4.92 15.74
C ASN A 432 14.65 5.16 14.49
N VAL A 433 15.22 6.35 14.35
CA VAL A 433 16.07 6.68 13.19
C VAL A 433 17.41 5.95 13.26
N SER A 434 17.99 5.78 14.46
CA SER A 434 19.23 5.03 14.65
C SER A 434 19.09 3.55 14.28
N GLN A 435 17.92 2.93 14.49
CA GLN A 435 17.66 1.57 14.04
C GLN A 435 17.65 1.42 12.52
N GLY A 436 17.12 2.41 11.78
CA GLY A 436 17.18 2.41 10.32
C GLY A 436 18.64 2.42 9.82
N ILE A 437 19.50 3.19 10.49
CA ILE A 437 20.93 3.25 10.14
C ILE A 437 21.67 1.98 10.59
N LEU A 438 21.36 1.44 11.76
CA LEU A 438 21.91 0.16 12.26
C LEU A 438 21.56 -0.99 11.30
N LEU A 439 20.34 -1.02 10.79
CA LEU A 439 19.91 -2.01 9.82
C LEU A 439 20.66 -1.90 8.49
N LEU A 440 20.92 -0.67 8.02
CA LEU A 440 21.77 -0.43 6.83
C LEU A 440 23.21 -0.89 7.06
N LEU A 441 23.76 -0.67 8.25
CA LEU A 441 25.08 -1.17 8.65
C LEU A 441 25.14 -2.70 8.66
N MET A 442 24.11 -3.36 9.20
CA MET A 442 23.98 -4.82 9.18
C MET A 442 23.91 -5.35 7.76
N LEU A 443 23.13 -4.70 6.88
CA LEU A 443 23.02 -5.06 5.47
C LEU A 443 24.38 -4.93 4.75
N LYS A 444 25.10 -3.81 4.94
CA LYS A 444 26.44 -3.62 4.37
C LYS A 444 27.39 -4.71 4.83
N GLN A 445 27.43 -5.01 6.13
CA GLN A 445 28.33 -6.02 6.69
C GLN A 445 27.99 -7.43 6.18
N HIS A 446 26.71 -7.75 6.05
CA HIS A 446 26.26 -9.01 5.46
C HIS A 446 26.67 -9.12 4.00
N LEU A 447 26.43 -8.09 3.17
CA LEU A 447 26.84 -8.08 1.77
C LEU A 447 28.37 -8.20 1.62
N LYS A 448 29.14 -7.51 2.47
CA LYS A 448 30.60 -7.64 2.52
C LYS A 448 31.04 -9.08 2.78
N ASN A 449 30.42 -9.73 3.77
CA ASN A 449 30.74 -11.11 4.16
C ASN A 449 30.29 -12.14 3.11
N LEU A 450 29.08 -11.97 2.55
CA LEU A 450 28.49 -12.85 1.53
C LEU A 450 29.34 -12.86 0.25
N CYS A 451 29.81 -11.68 -0.17
CA CYS A 451 30.57 -11.47 -1.40
C CYS A 451 32.09 -11.57 -1.21
N GLY A 452 32.57 -11.51 0.04
CA GLY A 452 33.99 -11.57 0.38
C GLY A 452 34.82 -10.38 -0.10
N PHE A 453 34.26 -9.17 -0.18
CA PHE A 453 34.98 -7.98 -0.62
C PHE A 453 35.85 -7.39 0.50
N SER A 454 37.02 -6.84 0.13
CA SER A 454 37.85 -6.02 1.02
C SER A 454 37.32 -4.59 1.10
N ASP A 455 37.53 -3.93 2.23
CA ASP A 455 37.15 -2.52 2.43
C ASP A 455 37.81 -1.60 1.37
N SER A 456 39.07 -1.87 1.00
CA SER A 456 39.78 -1.16 -0.07
C SER A 456 39.11 -1.27 -1.44
N LYS A 457 38.46 -2.40 -1.75
CA LYS A 457 37.77 -2.61 -3.03
C LYS A 457 36.43 -1.88 -3.10
N ILE A 458 35.76 -1.76 -1.95
CA ILE A 458 34.49 -1.03 -1.82
C ILE A 458 34.75 0.48 -1.93
N GLN A 459 35.85 0.97 -1.34
CA GLN A 459 36.23 2.38 -1.38
C GLN A 459 36.71 2.84 -2.75
N LYS A 460 37.49 2.01 -3.46
CA LYS A 460 37.97 2.32 -4.82
C LYS A 460 36.85 2.29 -5.88
N TYR A 461 35.70 1.70 -5.57
CA TYR A 461 34.58 1.64 -6.49
C TYR A 461 33.95 3.02 -6.69
N SER A 462 33.83 3.44 -7.95
CA SER A 462 33.07 4.62 -8.33
C SER A 462 31.97 4.28 -9.34
N PRO A 463 30.73 4.77 -9.16
CA PRO A 463 29.64 4.58 -10.12
C PRO A 463 29.93 5.15 -11.54
N SER A 464 30.90 6.06 -11.66
CA SER A 464 31.31 6.64 -12.94
C SER A 464 32.33 5.79 -13.71
N GLU A 465 32.89 4.75 -13.10
CA GLU A 465 33.80 3.82 -13.77
C GLU A 465 33.07 2.90 -14.75
N SER A 466 33.79 2.43 -15.77
CA SER A 466 33.16 1.60 -16.80
C SER A 466 32.69 0.25 -16.22
N ALA A 467 31.44 -0.11 -16.46
CA ALA A 467 30.82 -1.36 -15.99
C ALA A 467 31.64 -2.63 -16.32
N LYS A 468 32.43 -2.61 -17.41
CA LYS A 468 33.33 -3.71 -17.80
C LYS A 468 34.37 -4.07 -16.74
N VAL A 469 34.76 -3.15 -15.86
CA VAL A 469 35.78 -3.38 -14.83
C VAL A 469 35.28 -4.34 -13.75
N TYR A 470 33.98 -4.30 -13.46
CA TYR A 470 33.33 -5.07 -12.38
C TYR A 470 32.33 -6.13 -12.89
N ASP A 471 32.37 -6.44 -14.18
CA ASP A 471 31.48 -7.41 -14.87
C ASP A 471 31.80 -8.88 -14.56
N LYS A 472 32.61 -9.14 -13.52
CA LYS A 472 32.96 -10.48 -13.08
C LYS A 472 31.78 -11.11 -12.32
N ALA A 473 31.56 -12.40 -12.53
CA ALA A 473 30.61 -13.18 -11.74
C ALA A 473 30.98 -13.15 -10.26
N ILE A 474 29.97 -13.14 -9.39
CA ILE A 474 30.16 -13.07 -7.95
C ILE A 474 30.20 -14.46 -7.32
N ASN A 475 31.25 -14.74 -6.55
CA ASN A 475 31.35 -15.96 -5.75
C ASN A 475 30.69 -15.72 -4.41
N ARG A 476 29.67 -16.53 -4.09
CA ARG A 476 28.91 -16.44 -2.83
C ARG A 476 29.46 -17.44 -1.83
N LYS A 477 29.75 -16.98 -0.62
CA LYS A 477 30.10 -17.89 0.49
C LYS A 477 28.85 -18.62 0.97
N THR A 478 28.91 -19.95 0.99
CA THR A 478 27.84 -20.82 1.51
C THR A 478 27.72 -20.67 3.04
N GLY A 479 26.49 -20.67 3.58
CA GLY A 479 26.24 -20.62 5.03
C GLY A 479 26.24 -19.22 5.67
N VAL A 480 26.36 -18.15 4.88
CA VAL A 480 26.23 -16.76 5.38
C VAL A 480 24.76 -16.34 5.30
N HIS A 481 24.06 -16.36 6.44
CA HIS A 481 22.65 -15.93 6.52
C HIS A 481 22.53 -14.50 7.04
N PHE A 482 21.62 -13.72 6.47
CA PHE A 482 21.26 -12.42 7.01
C PHE A 482 20.39 -12.63 8.25
N HIS A 483 20.90 -12.21 9.40
CA HIS A 483 20.15 -12.28 10.65
C HIS A 483 20.36 -10.98 11.44
N PRO A 484 19.47 -9.99 11.27
CA PRO A 484 19.60 -8.71 11.94
C PRO A 484 19.15 -8.83 13.41
N LYS A 485 19.90 -9.58 14.22
CA LYS A 485 19.52 -10.00 15.58
C LYS A 485 19.12 -8.83 16.46
N GLN A 486 19.89 -7.75 16.43
CA GLN A 486 19.60 -6.57 17.24
C GLN A 486 18.42 -5.75 16.74
N THR A 487 18.23 -5.60 15.43
CA THR A 487 17.03 -4.94 14.89
C THR A 487 15.79 -5.77 15.20
N LEU A 488 15.89 -7.10 15.16
CA LEU A 488 14.84 -8.02 15.56
C LEU A 488 14.56 -7.94 17.07
N ASP A 489 15.58 -7.86 17.91
CA ASP A 489 15.45 -7.71 19.36
C ASP A 489 14.90 -6.32 19.75
N PHE A 490 15.26 -5.27 19.00
CA PHE A 490 14.68 -3.93 19.12
C PHE A 490 13.19 -3.91 18.73
N LEU A 491 12.83 -4.55 17.61
CA LEU A 491 11.43 -4.66 17.18
C LEU A 491 10.59 -5.51 18.14
N ARG A 492 11.18 -6.56 18.73
CA ARG A 492 10.53 -7.40 19.75
C ARG A 492 10.33 -6.69 21.08
N SER A 493 11.12 -5.67 21.38
CA SER A 493 11.06 -4.93 22.66
C SER A 493 10.06 -3.76 22.65
N ASP A 494 9.30 -3.58 21.56
CA ASP A 494 8.21 -2.60 21.39
C ASP A 494 8.48 -1.26 22.10
N MET A 495 9.50 -0.55 21.62
CA MET A 495 9.85 0.78 22.14
C MET A 495 8.79 1.85 21.91
N ALA A 496 7.72 1.58 21.15
CA ALA A 496 6.58 2.47 21.05
C ALA A 496 5.72 2.48 22.34
N ASN A 497 5.80 1.42 23.15
CA ASN A 497 4.98 1.24 24.36
C ASN A 497 5.77 1.09 25.66
N SER A 498 7.11 1.02 25.63
CA SER A 498 7.90 0.88 26.85
C SER A 498 8.03 2.22 27.60
N LYS A 499 7.54 2.24 28.84
CA LYS A 499 7.79 3.34 29.79
C LYS A 499 9.31 3.54 29.86
N ILE A 500 9.79 4.74 29.54
CA ILE A 500 11.22 5.05 29.47
C ILE A 500 11.83 4.94 30.86
N THR A 501 12.43 3.79 31.14
CA THR A 501 13.23 3.56 32.34
C THR A 501 14.62 4.14 32.14
N GLU A 502 15.30 4.48 33.24
CA GLU A 502 16.69 4.97 33.24
C GLU A 502 17.67 3.99 32.58
N GLU A 503 17.32 2.71 32.51
CA GLU A 503 18.09 1.67 31.82
C GLU A 503 17.99 1.78 30.29
N VAL A 504 16.78 2.07 29.76
CA VAL A 504 16.58 2.33 28.33
C VAL A 504 17.32 3.60 27.90
N LYS A 505 17.29 4.66 28.73
CA LYS A 505 18.07 5.89 28.47
C LYS A 505 19.58 5.61 28.40
N ARG A 506 20.13 4.82 29.33
CA ARG A 506 21.55 4.42 29.29
C ARG A 506 21.89 3.63 28.02
N ASN A 507 20.99 2.77 27.56
CA ASN A 507 21.20 2.01 26.33
C ASN A 507 21.18 2.91 25.09
N ILE A 508 20.27 3.90 25.04
CA ILE A 508 20.24 4.91 23.95
C ILE A 508 21.53 5.75 23.95
N VAL A 509 22.02 6.15 25.12
CA VAL A 509 23.27 6.91 25.26
C VAL A 509 24.49 6.09 24.82
N LYS A 510 24.55 4.80 25.18
CA LYS A 510 25.60 3.90 24.67
C LYS A 510 25.54 3.76 23.15
N GLN A 511 24.36 3.58 22.58
CA GLN A 511 24.18 3.55 21.12
C GLN A 511 24.64 4.87 20.47
N TYR A 512 24.33 6.02 21.08
CA TYR A 512 24.79 7.32 20.58
C TYR A 512 26.33 7.44 20.57
N LEU A 513 27.01 7.03 21.65
CA LEU A 513 28.47 7.09 21.73
C LEU A 513 29.14 6.14 20.73
N ASP A 514 28.63 4.92 20.61
CA ASP A 514 29.14 3.95 19.64
C ASP A 514 28.91 4.44 18.19
N PHE A 515 27.80 5.12 17.94
CA PHE A 515 27.48 5.74 16.65
C PHE A 515 28.35 6.97 16.35
N LYS A 516 28.67 7.78 17.37
CA LYS A 516 29.63 8.89 17.29
C LYS A 516 31.03 8.38 16.92
N LEU A 517 31.50 7.32 17.60
CA LEU A 517 32.79 6.70 17.32
C LEU A 517 32.86 6.11 15.90
N LEU A 518 31.75 5.54 15.41
CA LEU A 518 31.63 5.06 14.04
C LEU A 518 31.78 6.18 13.00
N MET A 519 31.15 7.34 13.24
CA MET A 519 31.16 8.50 12.34
C MET A 519 32.50 9.23 12.35
N GLU A 520 33.18 9.29 13.49
CA GLU A 520 34.51 9.89 13.61
C GLU A 520 35.60 9.11 12.85
N HIS A 521 35.41 7.80 12.65
CA HIS A 521 36.37 6.92 11.98
C HIS A 521 35.85 6.39 10.63
N LEU A 522 34.84 7.04 10.04
CA LEU A 522 34.22 6.60 8.79
C LEU A 522 35.08 6.92 7.56
N ASP A 523 35.80 8.04 7.60
CA ASP A 523 36.80 8.44 6.60
C ASP A 523 38.21 8.04 7.07
N PRO A 524 38.96 7.20 6.33
CA PRO A 524 40.36 6.91 6.65
C PRO A 524 41.27 8.08 6.21
N ASP A 525 42.28 8.37 7.02
CA ASP A 525 43.37 9.30 6.68
C ASP A 525 44.04 8.89 5.35
N GLU A 526 44.35 9.85 4.48
CA GLU A 526 44.90 9.64 3.12
C GLU A 526 46.29 8.94 3.06
N GLU A 527 46.84 8.48 4.19
CA GLU A 527 48.18 7.90 4.29
C GLU A 527 48.14 6.36 4.34
N GLU A 528 47.84 5.71 3.20
CA GLU A 528 48.02 4.26 3.00
C GLU A 528 49.24 3.99 2.11
N GLU A 529 50.45 3.87 2.69
CA GLU A 529 51.61 3.31 1.95
C GLU A 529 52.09 1.95 2.47
N ASP A 530 51.73 1.52 3.69
CA ASP A 530 52.15 0.23 4.23
C ASP A 530 50.94 -0.58 4.72
N GLY A 531 50.82 -1.83 4.26
CA GLY A 531 49.66 -2.72 4.41
C GLY A 531 49.28 -3.20 5.82
N GLU A 532 49.41 -2.36 6.85
CA GLU A 532 48.86 -2.57 8.19
C GLU A 532 47.46 -1.94 8.33
N VAL A 533 46.53 -2.65 8.98
CA VAL A 533 45.19 -2.13 9.26
C VAL A 533 45.30 -0.95 10.24
N SER A 534 45.01 0.26 9.79
CA SER A 534 45.17 1.48 10.60
C SER A 534 44.41 1.42 11.93
N ALA A 535 44.93 2.10 12.96
CA ALA A 535 44.26 2.22 14.27
C ALA A 535 42.83 2.76 14.13
N SER A 536 42.62 3.67 13.17
CA SER A 536 41.30 4.20 12.80
C SER A 536 40.36 3.11 12.25
N THR A 537 40.84 2.24 11.35
CA THR A 537 40.06 1.11 10.83
C THR A 537 39.71 0.10 11.93
N ASN A 538 40.62 -0.15 12.87
CA ASN A 538 40.36 -1.00 14.03
C ASN A 538 39.34 -0.40 14.99
N ALA A 539 39.41 0.91 15.24
CA ALA A 539 38.41 1.64 16.04
C ALA A 539 37.02 1.59 15.40
N ARG A 540 36.93 1.83 14.08
CA ARG A 540 35.70 1.68 13.29
C ARG A 540 35.12 0.26 13.39
N ASN A 541 35.93 -0.77 13.15
CA ASN A 541 35.48 -2.16 13.23
C ASN A 541 35.03 -2.55 14.64
N LYS A 542 35.67 -2.01 15.68
CA LYS A 542 35.27 -2.20 17.07
C LYS A 542 33.94 -1.52 17.40
N ALA A 543 33.71 -0.30 16.92
CA ALA A 543 32.40 0.36 17.01
C ALA A 543 31.32 -0.43 16.28
N ILE A 544 31.57 -0.89 15.06
CA ILE A 544 30.65 -1.76 14.32
C ILE A 544 30.36 -3.02 15.14
N THR A 545 31.37 -3.67 15.72
CA THR A 545 31.19 -4.91 16.51
C THR A 545 30.37 -4.66 17.79
N SER A 546 30.59 -3.54 18.47
CA SER A 546 29.80 -3.10 19.63
C SER A 546 28.35 -2.81 19.25
N LEU A 547 28.17 -2.00 18.19
CA LEU A 547 26.87 -1.66 17.64
C LEU A 547 26.10 -2.88 17.20
N LEU A 548 26.77 -3.89 16.62
CA LEU A 548 26.19 -5.14 16.08
C LEU A 548 26.09 -6.30 17.09
N GLY A 549 26.61 -6.13 18.31
CA GLY A 549 26.46 -7.10 19.40
C GLY A 549 27.27 -8.40 19.23
N GLY A 550 28.34 -8.37 18.43
CA GLY A 550 29.20 -9.53 18.19
C GLY A 550 30.25 -9.73 19.30
N GLY A 551 30.29 -10.90 19.92
CA GLY A 551 31.48 -11.33 20.67
C GLY A 551 32.67 -11.53 19.72
N SER A 552 33.89 -11.20 20.18
CA SER A 552 35.13 -11.38 19.39
C SER A 552 35.20 -12.73 18.67
N PRO A 553 35.70 -12.79 17.43
CA PRO A 553 35.89 -14.04 16.74
C PRO A 553 36.97 -14.85 17.47
N LYS A 554 36.57 -15.95 18.12
CA LYS A 554 37.51 -16.96 18.59
C LYS A 554 38.07 -17.69 17.38
N ASN A 555 39.40 -17.65 17.27
CA ASN A 555 40.19 -18.54 16.42
C ASN A 555 39.66 -19.97 16.53
N ASN A 556 39.20 -20.54 15.42
CA ASN A 556 39.22 -21.98 15.23
C ASN A 556 40.08 -22.28 14.01
N ALA A 557 41.13 -23.05 14.29
CA ALA A 557 42.07 -23.58 13.34
C ALA A 557 41.37 -24.46 12.29
N ALA A 558 42.00 -24.52 11.13
CA ALA A 558 41.63 -25.32 9.99
C ALA A 558 41.41 -26.80 10.35
N GLU A 559 40.29 -27.36 9.90
CA GLU A 559 40.20 -28.76 9.53
C GLU A 559 39.74 -28.80 8.07
N THR A 560 40.66 -29.28 7.24
CA THR A 560 40.49 -29.62 5.83
C THR A 560 39.66 -30.88 5.73
N GLU A 561 38.54 -30.83 5.03
CA GLU A 561 37.94 -32.01 4.41
C GLU A 561 37.69 -31.72 2.94
N ASP A 562 38.39 -32.49 2.11
CA ASP A 562 38.25 -32.59 0.68
C ASP A 562 36.90 -33.22 0.33
N ASP A 563 36.20 -32.69 -0.67
CA ASP A 563 35.28 -33.51 -1.46
C ASP A 563 35.16 -32.95 -2.89
N GLU A 564 35.55 -33.79 -3.85
CA GLU A 564 35.45 -33.58 -5.28
C GLU A 564 34.00 -33.78 -5.74
N SER A 565 33.48 -32.91 -6.62
CA SER A 565 32.44 -33.33 -7.58
C SER A 565 32.37 -32.39 -8.79
N ASP A 566 32.63 -32.99 -9.95
CA ASP A 566 32.43 -32.48 -11.31
C ASP A 566 30.96 -32.10 -11.61
N GLY A 567 30.76 -31.19 -12.57
CA GLY A 567 29.42 -30.88 -13.11
C GLY A 567 29.33 -29.74 -14.12
N GLU A 568 29.83 -29.99 -15.33
CA GLU A 568 29.39 -29.52 -16.66
C GLU A 568 28.95 -28.06 -16.96
N ASP A 569 29.57 -27.58 -18.03
CA ASP A 569 29.44 -26.32 -18.76
C ASP A 569 28.17 -26.27 -19.64
N ARG A 570 27.39 -25.17 -19.60
CA ARG A 570 26.48 -24.76 -20.70
C ARG A 570 26.32 -23.24 -20.77
N GLY A 571 26.80 -22.66 -21.87
CA GLY A 571 26.70 -21.24 -22.19
C GLY A 571 25.34 -20.76 -22.71
N GLY A 572 25.18 -19.43 -22.76
CA GLY A 572 24.19 -18.76 -23.60
C GLY A 572 23.76 -17.35 -23.15
N GLY A 573 24.01 -16.34 -24.01
CA GLY A 573 23.00 -15.28 -24.28
C GLY A 573 23.19 -13.90 -23.64
N THR A 574 24.00 -13.06 -24.27
CA THR A 574 24.17 -11.62 -24.01
C THR A 574 22.97 -10.78 -24.51
N SER A 575 21.88 -10.70 -23.75
CA SER A 575 20.79 -9.76 -24.05
C SER A 575 19.94 -9.30 -22.84
N GLY A 576 20.13 -9.88 -21.65
CA GLY A 576 19.38 -9.52 -20.43
C GLY A 576 19.93 -8.35 -19.60
N VAL A 577 21.18 -7.94 -19.82
CA VAL A 577 21.92 -7.02 -18.93
C VAL A 577 21.39 -5.58 -18.99
N ARG A 578 20.97 -5.09 -20.17
CA ARG A 578 20.51 -3.69 -20.33
C ARG A 578 19.12 -3.41 -19.76
N ARG A 579 18.22 -4.41 -19.69
CA ARG A 579 16.86 -4.25 -19.17
C ARG A 579 16.80 -4.31 -17.64
N ARG A 580 17.72 -5.06 -17.01
CA ARG A 580 17.84 -5.15 -15.55
C ARG A 580 18.55 -3.96 -14.91
N ARG A 581 19.45 -3.29 -15.64
CA ARG A 581 20.10 -2.05 -15.19
C ARG A 581 19.10 -0.91 -14.96
N SER A 582 17.99 -0.85 -15.71
CA SER A 582 16.93 0.14 -15.43
C SER A 582 16.12 -0.22 -14.19
N GLN A 583 15.82 -1.50 -13.95
CA GLN A 583 15.11 -1.96 -12.76
C GLN A 583 15.94 -1.82 -11.48
N LEU A 584 17.25 -2.09 -11.54
CA LEU A 584 18.18 -1.82 -10.44
C LEU A 584 18.35 -0.32 -10.20
N ASN A 585 18.43 0.51 -11.25
CA ASN A 585 18.42 1.96 -11.10
C ASN A 585 17.11 2.48 -10.47
N ASP A 586 15.95 1.90 -10.79
CA ASP A 586 14.65 2.29 -10.21
C ASP A 586 14.56 1.90 -8.72
N VAL A 587 14.96 0.68 -8.35
CA VAL A 587 15.02 0.23 -6.94
C VAL A 587 16.05 1.04 -6.15
N PHE A 588 17.16 1.38 -6.79
CA PHE A 588 18.25 2.14 -6.21
C PHE A 588 17.94 3.64 -6.04
N PHE A 589 17.26 4.27 -7.01
CA PHE A 589 16.71 5.63 -6.87
C PHE A 589 15.66 5.70 -5.74
N THR A 590 14.93 4.60 -5.51
CA THR A 590 13.96 4.49 -4.42
C THR A 590 14.67 4.44 -3.05
N MET A 591 15.78 3.71 -2.92
CA MET A 591 16.61 3.70 -1.71
C MET A 591 17.34 5.03 -1.47
N GLN A 592 17.96 5.62 -2.49
CA GLN A 592 18.74 6.86 -2.36
C GLN A 592 17.84 8.07 -2.05
N LYS A 593 16.58 8.06 -2.50
CA LYS A 593 15.57 9.05 -2.10
C LYS A 593 15.02 8.79 -0.70
N ALA A 594 14.77 7.54 -0.31
CA ALA A 594 14.28 7.21 1.03
C ALA A 594 15.20 7.75 2.14
N THR A 595 16.52 7.71 1.95
CA THR A 595 17.48 8.29 2.90
C THR A 595 17.72 9.79 2.75
N SER A 596 17.47 10.39 1.59
CA SER A 596 17.48 11.85 1.44
C SER A 596 16.23 12.52 2.03
N TYR A 597 15.09 11.83 2.10
CA TYR A 597 13.81 12.38 2.59
C TYR A 597 13.53 12.20 4.08
N ALA A 598 14.40 11.52 4.84
CA ALA A 598 14.48 11.72 6.28
C ALA A 598 14.74 13.20 6.65
N LYS A 599 15.21 14.04 5.70
CA LYS A 599 15.36 15.50 5.85
C LYS A 599 14.10 16.35 5.68
N MET A 600 12.99 15.84 5.13
CA MET A 600 11.78 16.67 4.88
C MET A 600 10.60 16.39 5.83
N GLY A 601 10.81 15.59 6.88
CA GLY A 601 9.82 15.32 7.92
C GLY A 601 9.57 16.46 8.92
N VAL A 602 10.27 17.59 8.81
CA VAL A 602 10.13 18.73 9.74
C VAL A 602 9.92 20.04 8.98
N VAL A 603 8.80 20.16 8.27
CA VAL A 603 8.04 21.43 8.20
C VAL A 603 6.55 21.08 8.28
N LYS A 604 6.09 20.80 9.50
CA LYS A 604 4.83 21.32 10.01
C LYS A 604 4.94 21.52 11.51
#